data_AF-A0A7V2LJP5-F1
#
_entry.id   AF-A0A7V2LJP5-F1
#
_cell.length_a   1.000
_cell.length_b   1.000
_cell.length_c   1.000
_cell.angle_alpha   90.00
_cell.angle_beta   90.00
_cell.angle_gamma   90.00
#
_symmetry.space_group_name_H-M   'P 1'
#
loop_
_entity.id
_entity.type
_entity.pdbx_description
1 polymer ?
#
loop_
_entity_poly.entity_id
_entity_poly.type
_entity_poly.pdbx_seq_one_letter_code
_entity_poly.pdbx_strand_id
1 'polypeptide(L)'
;MRTTVIAHRGARSLAPENTLAAARKGHDVGADLWETDVAVTADGELILFHDDSLARTTNVETFYPDRAPWTFSTFTLEEIRRLDAGSWFGRDDPFGQIAAGIVPPADLASYRGELVPTLREALQLTKDLNWRVNLELKRQPAPQDAFPLVEASLALIDEVDIAPEQVILSSFNHEWLHQAQRQRPDIEVQALVGYSFTDPIVWEPL
;
A
#
# COMPACT_ATOMS: atom_id res chain seq x y z
N MET A 1 -21.61 14.53 -13.55
CA MET A 1 -20.91 13.67 -12.59
C MET A 1 -19.61 14.35 -12.22
N ARG A 2 -19.20 14.30 -10.94
CA ARG A 2 -17.87 14.75 -10.50
C ARG A 2 -16.87 13.61 -10.72
N THR A 3 -15.66 13.92 -11.14
CA THR A 3 -14.57 12.94 -11.25
C THR A 3 -14.20 12.43 -9.86
N THR A 4 -14.09 11.10 -9.71
CA THR A 4 -13.62 10.45 -8.48
C THR A 4 -12.13 10.71 -8.27
N VAL A 5 -11.76 11.10 -7.05
CA VAL A 5 -10.37 11.34 -6.63
C VAL A 5 -9.93 10.21 -5.70
N ILE A 6 -8.89 9.47 -6.11
CA ILE A 6 -8.31 8.36 -5.33
C ILE A 6 -6.96 8.81 -4.76
N ALA A 7 -6.80 8.74 -3.44
CA ALA A 7 -5.53 8.99 -2.77
C ALA A 7 -4.62 7.75 -2.91
N HIS A 8 -3.74 7.76 -3.91
CA HIS A 8 -2.85 6.65 -4.27
C HIS A 8 -1.77 6.38 -3.22
N ARG A 9 -1.81 5.19 -2.59
CA ARG A 9 -1.09 4.80 -1.36
C ARG A 9 -1.37 5.72 -0.18
N GLY A 10 -2.62 6.16 -0.08
CA GLY A 10 -3.01 7.35 0.71
C GLY A 10 -2.57 8.64 0.01
N ALA A 11 -2.45 9.75 0.75
CA ALA A 11 -1.93 10.99 0.17
C ALA A 11 -0.40 10.97 0.07
N ARG A 12 0.18 10.07 -0.74
CA ARG A 12 1.64 9.83 -0.78
C ARG A 12 2.51 11.05 -1.09
N SER A 13 1.93 12.09 -1.68
CA SER A 13 2.62 13.37 -1.90
C SER A 13 2.69 14.25 -0.63
N LEU A 14 1.85 13.98 0.37
CA LEU A 14 1.68 14.80 1.57
C LEU A 14 2.01 14.05 2.87
N ALA A 15 2.21 12.73 2.80
CA ALA A 15 2.45 11.83 3.92
C ALA A 15 3.18 10.56 3.45
N PRO A 16 3.88 9.83 4.35
CA PRO A 16 4.58 8.59 3.99
C PRO A 16 3.62 7.53 3.44
N GLU A 17 3.85 7.09 2.20
CA GLU A 17 2.99 6.16 1.47
C GLU A 17 2.68 4.87 2.23
N ASN A 18 1.46 4.33 2.05
CA ASN A 18 0.99 3.09 2.67
C ASN A 18 1.05 3.06 4.22
N THR A 19 1.00 4.23 4.87
CA THR A 19 0.82 4.37 6.32
C THR A 19 -0.61 4.79 6.68
N LEU A 20 -1.02 4.58 7.93
CA LEU A 20 -2.31 5.11 8.41
C LEU A 20 -2.31 6.65 8.44
N ALA A 21 -1.15 7.29 8.63
CA ALA A 21 -1.01 8.74 8.48
C ALA A 21 -1.33 9.21 7.05
N ALA A 22 -0.83 8.51 6.01
CA ALA A 22 -1.18 8.83 4.63
C ALA A 22 -2.64 8.58 4.29
N ALA A 23 -3.24 7.53 4.84
CA ALA A 23 -4.67 7.28 4.71
C ALA A 23 -5.49 8.43 5.30
N ARG A 24 -5.21 8.81 6.56
CA ARG A 24 -5.85 9.95 7.24
C ARG A 24 -5.64 11.25 6.48
N LYS A 25 -4.42 11.52 6.01
CA LYS A 25 -4.14 12.71 5.19
C LYS A 25 -4.97 12.73 3.90
N GLY A 26 -5.12 11.59 3.23
CA GLY A 26 -5.95 11.45 2.03
C GLY A 26 -7.42 11.78 2.29
N HIS A 27 -7.95 11.27 3.41
CA HIS A 27 -9.30 11.60 3.86
C HIS A 27 -9.43 13.10 4.19
N ASP A 28 -8.49 13.67 4.95
CA ASP A 28 -8.51 15.07 5.39
C ASP A 28 -8.47 16.07 4.22
N VAL A 29 -7.78 15.74 3.13
CA VAL A 29 -7.75 16.57 1.92
C VAL A 29 -8.94 16.34 0.98
N GLY A 30 -9.89 15.47 1.36
CA GLY A 30 -11.18 15.29 0.69
C GLY A 30 -11.15 14.37 -0.52
N ALA A 31 -10.23 13.39 -0.57
CA ALA A 31 -10.29 12.34 -1.58
C ALA A 31 -11.54 11.46 -1.38
N ASP A 32 -12.12 10.96 -2.48
CA ASP A 32 -13.34 10.14 -2.45
C ASP A 32 -13.07 8.72 -1.92
N LEU A 33 -11.84 8.24 -2.08
CA LEU A 33 -11.31 6.97 -1.56
C LEU A 33 -9.78 7.02 -1.53
N TRP A 34 -9.15 6.03 -0.91
CA TRP A 34 -7.71 5.79 -1.04
C TRP A 34 -7.44 4.47 -1.75
N GLU A 35 -6.23 4.32 -2.24
CA GLU A 35 -5.69 3.07 -2.77
C GLU A 35 -4.50 2.64 -1.91
N THR A 36 -4.28 1.33 -1.81
CA THR A 36 -3.14 0.73 -1.09
C THR A 36 -2.80 -0.66 -1.62
N ASP A 37 -1.54 -1.07 -1.41
CA ASP A 37 -1.00 -2.36 -1.86
C ASP A 37 -0.96 -3.42 -0.75
N VAL A 38 -1.37 -4.67 -1.03
CA VAL A 38 -1.24 -5.78 -0.09
C VAL A 38 0.07 -6.54 -0.26
N ALA A 39 0.79 -6.71 0.84
CA ALA A 39 1.97 -7.56 0.94
C ALA A 39 1.81 -8.61 2.06
N VAL A 40 2.53 -9.72 1.93
CA VAL A 40 2.47 -10.86 2.86
C VAL A 40 3.82 -11.07 3.54
N THR A 41 3.84 -11.05 4.87
CA THR A 41 5.03 -11.29 5.69
C THR A 41 5.43 -12.77 5.71
N ALA A 42 6.61 -13.11 6.25
CA ALA A 42 7.09 -14.49 6.36
C ALA A 42 6.18 -15.39 7.21
N ASP A 43 5.50 -14.81 8.20
CA ASP A 43 4.53 -15.48 9.09
C ASP A 43 3.09 -15.41 8.58
N GLY A 44 2.86 -14.93 7.35
CA GLY A 44 1.56 -14.98 6.67
C GLY A 44 0.60 -13.83 7.03
N GLU A 45 1.10 -12.78 7.67
CA GLU A 45 0.32 -11.59 8.00
C GLU A 45 0.21 -10.66 6.78
N LEU A 46 -0.96 -10.02 6.62
CA LEU A 46 -1.21 -9.06 5.56
C LEU A 46 -0.86 -7.64 6.01
N ILE A 47 0.03 -6.98 5.27
CA ILE A 47 0.51 -5.62 5.53
C ILE A 47 0.30 -4.70 4.32
N LEU A 48 0.37 -3.40 4.55
CA LEU A 48 0.38 -2.41 3.47
C LEU A 48 1.81 -2.10 3.02
N PHE A 49 2.18 -2.53 1.81
CA PHE A 49 3.53 -2.30 1.32
C PHE A 49 3.65 -2.44 -0.19
N HIS A 50 4.26 -1.47 -0.89
CA HIS A 50 4.30 -1.44 -2.36
C HIS A 50 5.50 -2.18 -2.96
N ASP A 51 6.72 -1.92 -2.48
CA ASP A 51 7.95 -2.47 -3.07
C ASP A 51 8.15 -3.94 -2.64
N ASP A 52 9.06 -4.66 -3.30
CA ASP A 52 9.50 -5.98 -2.81
C ASP A 52 10.47 -5.87 -1.64
N SER A 53 11.28 -4.81 -1.60
CA SER A 53 12.27 -4.56 -0.56
C SER A 53 11.80 -3.49 0.42
N LEU A 54 12.03 -3.72 1.72
CA LEU A 54 11.73 -2.77 2.79
C LEU A 54 12.62 -1.51 2.76
N ALA A 55 13.71 -1.50 1.98
CA ALA A 55 14.79 -0.51 2.11
C ALA A 55 14.39 0.95 1.78
N ARG A 56 13.57 1.18 0.76
CA ARG A 56 13.25 2.56 0.32
C ARG A 56 12.45 3.33 1.36
N THR A 57 11.42 2.70 1.91
CA THR A 57 10.40 3.37 2.73
C THR A 57 10.48 2.97 4.20
N THR A 58 11.56 2.31 4.62
CA THR A 58 11.81 2.02 6.04
C THR A 58 13.26 2.24 6.44
N ASN A 59 13.61 1.95 7.69
CA ASN A 59 14.98 1.92 8.20
C ASN A 59 15.52 0.48 8.38
N VAL A 60 15.02 -0.50 7.61
CA VAL A 60 15.40 -1.92 7.71
C VAL A 60 16.90 -2.16 7.65
N GLU A 61 17.64 -1.38 6.85
CA GLU A 61 19.10 -1.52 6.69
C GLU A 61 19.84 -1.25 8.01
N THR A 62 19.27 -0.41 8.87
CA THR A 62 19.84 -0.13 10.21
C THR A 62 19.50 -1.22 11.22
N PHE A 63 18.28 -1.74 11.20
CA PHE A 63 17.82 -2.77 12.15
C PHE A 63 18.32 -4.18 11.80
N TYR A 64 18.46 -4.48 10.51
CA TYR A 64 18.76 -5.80 9.99
C TYR A 64 19.82 -5.74 8.87
N PRO A 65 21.02 -5.18 9.11
CA PRO A 65 22.03 -4.95 8.06
C PRO A 65 22.44 -6.23 7.32
N ASP A 66 22.41 -7.39 7.99
CA ASP A 66 22.85 -8.67 7.44
C ASP A 66 21.75 -9.43 6.66
N ARG A 67 20.61 -8.78 6.40
CA ARG A 67 19.42 -9.40 5.77
C ARG A 67 19.08 -8.86 4.37
N ALA A 68 20.03 -8.20 3.71
CA ALA A 68 19.88 -7.82 2.31
C ALA A 68 19.43 -9.02 1.44
N PRO A 69 18.55 -8.84 0.43
CA PRO A 69 18.06 -7.56 -0.09
C PRO A 69 16.82 -6.99 0.64
N TRP A 70 16.55 -7.42 1.88
CA TRP A 70 15.44 -6.95 2.71
C TRP A 70 14.05 -7.17 2.12
N THR A 71 13.88 -8.27 1.38
CA THR A 71 12.59 -8.63 0.81
C THR A 71 11.55 -8.86 1.91
N PHE A 72 10.43 -8.13 1.89
CA PHE A 72 9.46 -8.13 2.99
C PHE A 72 8.93 -9.53 3.33
N SER A 73 8.79 -10.41 2.33
CA SER A 73 8.28 -11.78 2.46
C SER A 73 9.17 -12.69 3.32
N THR A 74 10.37 -12.22 3.67
CA THR A 74 11.33 -12.95 4.49
C THR A 74 11.42 -12.42 5.93
N PHE A 75 10.60 -11.44 6.30
CA PHE A 75 10.50 -10.87 7.65
C PHE A 75 9.15 -11.17 8.26
N THR A 76 9.10 -11.44 9.56
CA THR A 76 7.83 -11.59 10.29
C THR A 76 7.16 -10.24 10.49
N LEU A 77 5.86 -10.23 10.80
CA LEU A 77 5.17 -8.99 11.18
C LEU A 77 5.85 -8.33 12.38
N GLU A 78 6.27 -9.12 13.36
CA GLU A 78 6.96 -8.59 14.55
C GLU A 78 8.26 -7.85 14.17
N GLU A 79 9.05 -8.39 13.24
CA GLU A 79 10.27 -7.74 12.76
C GLU A 79 9.95 -6.45 12.00
N ILE A 80 8.96 -6.49 11.10
CA ILE A 80 8.55 -5.33 10.31
C ILE A 80 7.99 -4.22 11.21
N ARG A 81 7.26 -4.56 12.29
CA ARG A 81 6.71 -3.59 13.24
C ARG A 81 7.75 -2.87 14.10
N ARG A 82 9.02 -3.28 14.03
CA ARG A 82 10.14 -2.53 14.66
C ARG A 82 10.66 -1.41 13.78
N LEU A 83 10.29 -1.39 12.51
CA LEU A 83 10.80 -0.44 11.53
C LEU A 83 10.02 0.87 11.55
N ASP A 84 10.73 1.95 11.24
CA ASP A 84 10.15 3.28 11.00
C ASP A 84 9.83 3.41 9.51
N ALA A 85 8.54 3.47 9.20
CA ALA A 85 7.99 3.61 7.85
C ALA A 85 7.61 5.06 7.48
N GLY A 86 7.97 6.05 8.30
CA GLY A 86 7.57 7.44 8.09
C GLY A 86 8.70 8.45 8.01
N SER A 87 9.83 8.23 8.69
CA SER A 87 10.95 9.19 8.72
C SER A 87 11.61 9.40 7.35
N TRP A 88 11.54 8.41 6.45
CA TRP A 88 12.07 8.54 5.09
C TRP A 88 11.40 9.68 4.30
N PHE A 89 10.10 9.92 4.52
CA PHE A 89 9.34 10.93 3.80
C PHE A 89 9.89 12.34 4.06
N GLY A 90 10.20 12.64 5.33
CA GLY A 90 10.83 13.89 5.73
C GLY A 90 12.29 14.03 5.27
N ARG A 91 13.01 12.90 5.15
CA ARG A 91 14.40 12.86 4.70
C ARG A 91 14.51 13.12 3.19
N ASP A 92 13.62 12.51 2.41
CA ASP A 92 13.77 12.40 0.96
C ASP A 92 12.94 13.44 0.19
N ASP A 93 11.91 14.04 0.81
CA ASP A 93 10.94 14.94 0.17
C ASP A 93 10.53 14.47 -1.25
N PRO A 94 9.96 13.26 -1.37
CA PRO A 94 9.87 12.53 -2.64
C PRO A 94 9.05 13.26 -3.72
N PHE A 95 8.23 14.25 -3.33
CA PHE A 95 7.38 15.03 -4.24
C PHE A 95 7.64 16.55 -4.15
N GLY A 96 8.69 16.98 -3.46
CA GLY A 96 9.03 18.39 -3.28
C GLY A 96 8.01 19.20 -2.46
N GLN A 97 7.07 18.53 -1.78
CA GLN A 97 5.97 19.20 -1.08
C GLN A 97 6.42 19.79 0.26
N ILE A 98 7.51 19.26 0.85
CA ILE A 98 8.11 19.82 2.06
C ILE A 98 8.83 21.11 1.71
N ALA A 99 9.70 21.09 0.70
CA ALA A 99 10.41 22.28 0.23
C ALA A 99 9.45 23.38 -0.25
N ALA A 100 8.31 23.00 -0.84
CA ALA A 100 7.26 23.92 -1.24
C ALA A 100 6.43 24.48 -0.08
N GLY A 101 6.64 24.03 1.17
CA GLY A 101 5.89 24.48 2.34
C GLY A 101 4.45 23.97 2.40
N ILE A 102 4.10 22.97 1.58
CA ILE A 102 2.77 22.38 1.52
C ILE A 102 2.57 21.39 2.67
N VAL A 103 3.61 20.63 3.06
CA VAL A 103 3.57 19.76 4.24
C VAL A 103 4.06 20.53 5.47
N PRO A 104 3.19 20.79 6.47
CA PRO A 104 3.58 21.54 7.67
C PRO A 104 4.64 20.80 8.50
N PRO A 105 5.52 21.53 9.23
CA PRO A 105 6.49 20.91 10.13
C PRO A 105 5.86 20.03 11.22
N ALA A 106 4.65 20.35 11.68
CA ALA A 106 3.91 19.56 12.65
C ALA A 106 3.51 18.18 12.09
N ASP A 107 3.05 18.14 10.84
CA ASP A 107 2.72 16.90 10.13
C ASP A 107 3.98 16.05 9.98
N LEU A 108 5.09 16.64 9.53
CA LEU A 108 6.38 15.92 9.41
C LEU A 108 6.88 15.35 10.73
N ALA A 109 6.71 16.08 11.83
CA ALA A 109 7.06 15.58 13.15
C ALA A 109 6.18 14.39 13.55
N SER A 110 4.89 14.42 13.20
CA SER A 110 3.94 13.34 13.49
C SER A 110 4.19 12.06 12.69
N TYR A 111 4.83 12.16 11.53
CA TYR A 111 5.12 11.00 10.67
C TYR A 111 6.31 10.16 11.15
N ARG A 112 7.15 10.70 12.04
CA ARG A 112 8.33 9.96 12.55
C ARG A 112 7.89 8.78 13.40
N GLY A 113 8.42 7.60 13.10
CA GLY A 113 8.07 6.37 13.81
C GLY A 113 6.72 5.79 13.44
N GLU A 114 6.08 6.26 12.35
CA GLU A 114 4.96 5.53 11.76
C GLU A 114 5.39 4.08 11.47
N LEU A 115 4.49 3.14 11.72
CA LEU A 115 4.73 1.72 11.50
C LEU A 115 4.19 1.32 10.13
N VAL A 116 4.71 0.23 9.57
CA VAL A 116 4.03 -0.46 8.47
C VAL A 116 2.70 -1.01 8.99
N PRO A 117 1.54 -0.58 8.45
CA PRO A 117 0.24 -1.03 8.95
C PRO A 117 -0.08 -2.47 8.51
N THR A 118 -0.92 -3.15 9.28
CA THR A 118 -1.58 -4.37 8.78
C THR A 118 -2.77 -4.00 7.90
N LEU A 119 -3.18 -4.91 7.02
CA LEU A 119 -4.42 -4.76 6.25
C LEU A 119 -5.64 -4.63 7.18
N ARG A 120 -5.64 -5.32 8.33
CA ARG A 120 -6.72 -5.21 9.33
C ARG A 120 -6.89 -3.76 9.82
N GLU A 121 -5.79 -3.10 10.16
CA GLU A 121 -5.81 -1.71 10.62
C GLU A 121 -6.29 -0.76 9.53
N ALA A 122 -5.88 -1.00 8.28
CA ALA A 122 -6.30 -0.21 7.13
C ALA A 122 -7.81 -0.33 6.85
N LEU A 123 -8.34 -1.56 6.89
CA LEU A 123 -9.77 -1.82 6.72
C LEU A 123 -10.57 -1.22 7.89
N GLN A 124 -10.10 -1.38 9.13
CA GLN A 124 -10.76 -0.80 10.29
C GLN A 124 -10.80 0.73 10.22
N LEU A 125 -9.68 1.38 9.87
CA LEU A 125 -9.64 2.83 9.67
C LEU A 125 -10.61 3.27 8.57
N THR A 126 -10.66 2.54 7.44
CA THR A 126 -11.58 2.86 6.33
C THR A 126 -13.04 2.74 6.75
N LYS A 127 -13.37 1.68 7.52
CA LYS A 127 -14.70 1.46 8.10
C LYS A 127 -15.08 2.59 9.05
N ASP A 128 -14.19 2.95 9.99
CA ASP A 128 -14.42 3.98 11.00
C ASP A 128 -14.61 5.37 10.40
N LEU A 129 -13.90 5.67 9.31
CA LEU A 129 -14.05 6.93 8.57
C LEU A 129 -15.27 6.95 7.64
N ASN A 130 -16.04 5.85 7.55
CA ASN A 130 -17.11 5.66 6.57
C ASN A 130 -16.64 6.03 5.14
N TRP A 131 -15.43 5.58 4.80
CA TRP A 131 -14.76 5.89 3.56
C TRP A 131 -14.72 4.66 2.65
N ARG A 132 -13.93 4.70 1.57
CA ARG A 132 -13.73 3.55 0.68
C ARG A 132 -12.25 3.33 0.42
N VAL A 133 -11.87 2.09 0.13
CA VAL A 133 -10.50 1.69 -0.21
C VAL A 133 -10.49 0.87 -1.49
N ASN A 134 -9.56 1.19 -2.39
CA ASN A 134 -9.15 0.31 -3.47
C ASN A 134 -7.92 -0.48 -3.04
N LEU A 135 -8.08 -1.79 -2.89
CA LEU A 135 -7.06 -2.69 -2.40
C LEU A 135 -6.39 -3.41 -3.57
N GLU A 136 -5.13 -3.05 -3.85
CA GLU A 136 -4.35 -3.74 -4.88
C GLU A 136 -3.85 -5.09 -4.37
N LEU A 137 -4.36 -6.16 -4.99
CA LEU A 137 -3.83 -7.52 -4.86
C LEU A 137 -2.67 -7.68 -5.84
N LYS A 138 -1.45 -7.76 -5.33
CA LYS A 138 -0.22 -7.89 -6.13
C LYS A 138 0.52 -9.19 -5.88
N ARG A 139 1.35 -9.59 -6.85
CA ARG A 139 2.21 -10.77 -6.69
C ARG A 139 3.16 -10.57 -5.52
N GLN A 140 3.45 -11.66 -4.84
CA GLN A 140 4.34 -11.69 -3.69
C GLN A 140 5.69 -12.29 -4.12
N PRO A 141 6.82 -11.78 -3.61
CA PRO A 141 8.11 -12.41 -3.80
C PRO A 141 8.22 -13.70 -2.97
N ALA A 142 9.09 -14.62 -3.41
CA ALA A 142 9.39 -15.83 -2.65
C ALA A 142 9.83 -15.50 -1.20
N PRO A 143 9.47 -16.31 -0.19
CA PRO A 143 8.79 -17.61 -0.31
C PRO A 143 7.25 -17.52 -0.35
N GLN A 144 6.65 -16.32 -0.43
CA GLN A 144 5.20 -16.14 -0.39
C GLN A 144 4.53 -16.08 -1.77
N ASP A 145 5.24 -16.44 -2.84
CA ASP A 145 4.74 -16.41 -4.22
C ASP A 145 3.54 -17.33 -4.47
N ALA A 146 3.39 -18.39 -3.66
CA ALA A 146 2.26 -19.32 -3.68
C ALA A 146 1.18 -19.01 -2.61
N PHE A 147 1.29 -17.91 -1.87
CA PHE A 147 0.34 -17.57 -0.81
C PHE A 147 -1.08 -17.32 -1.38
N PRO A 148 -2.16 -17.83 -0.75
CA PRO A 148 -3.54 -17.67 -1.22
C PRO A 148 -4.07 -16.25 -0.91
N LEU A 149 -3.50 -15.25 -1.58
CA LEU A 149 -3.71 -13.84 -1.28
C LEU A 149 -5.18 -13.41 -1.42
N VAL A 150 -5.88 -13.92 -2.43
CA VAL A 150 -7.29 -13.58 -2.68
C VAL A 150 -8.14 -14.07 -1.50
N GLU A 151 -8.05 -15.36 -1.15
CA GLU A 151 -8.81 -15.94 -0.04
C GLU A 151 -8.50 -15.25 1.29
N ALA A 152 -7.21 -15.01 1.58
CA ALA A 152 -6.81 -14.37 2.83
C ALA A 152 -7.33 -12.93 2.94
N SER A 153 -7.31 -12.18 1.83
CA SER A 153 -7.82 -10.81 1.81
C SER A 153 -9.34 -10.77 1.98
N LEU A 154 -10.07 -11.67 1.30
CA LEU A 154 -11.53 -11.78 1.45
C LEU A 154 -11.95 -12.22 2.85
N ALA A 155 -11.26 -13.20 3.43
CA ALA A 155 -11.50 -13.62 4.81
C ALA A 155 -11.30 -12.46 5.79
N LEU A 156 -10.26 -11.64 5.61
CA LEU A 156 -10.02 -10.50 6.47
C LEU A 156 -11.07 -9.39 6.29
N ILE A 157 -11.54 -9.15 5.06
CA ILE A 157 -12.66 -8.24 4.78
C ILE A 157 -13.92 -8.69 5.55
N ASP A 158 -14.24 -9.99 5.52
CA ASP A 158 -15.36 -10.56 6.26
C ASP A 158 -15.17 -10.44 7.78
N GLU A 159 -13.97 -10.70 8.29
CA GLU A 159 -13.68 -10.59 9.72
C GLU A 159 -13.76 -9.16 10.27
N VAL A 160 -13.36 -8.16 9.48
CA VAL A 160 -13.47 -6.73 9.86
C VAL A 160 -14.91 -6.24 9.73
N ASP A 161 -15.76 -6.97 8.99
CA ASP A 161 -17.16 -6.64 8.74
C ASP A 161 -17.30 -5.23 8.10
N ILE A 162 -16.37 -4.89 7.21
CA ILE A 162 -16.45 -3.66 6.41
C ILE A 162 -17.48 -3.86 5.28
N ALA A 163 -18.30 -2.84 5.01
CA ALA A 163 -19.35 -2.98 4.01
C ALA A 163 -18.75 -3.21 2.61
N PRO A 164 -19.33 -4.10 1.77
CA PRO A 164 -18.78 -4.41 0.44
C PRO A 164 -18.57 -3.18 -0.44
N GLU A 165 -19.44 -2.17 -0.35
CA GLU A 165 -19.35 -0.93 -1.15
C GLU A 165 -18.17 -0.02 -0.75
N GLN A 166 -17.60 -0.25 0.43
CA GLN A 166 -16.40 0.42 0.92
C GLN A 166 -15.11 -0.22 0.42
N VAL A 167 -15.18 -1.39 -0.22
CA VAL A 167 -14.01 -2.10 -0.71
C VAL A 167 -14.10 -2.26 -2.23
N ILE A 168 -12.98 -1.98 -2.88
CA ILE A 168 -12.74 -2.30 -4.28
C ILE A 168 -11.49 -3.18 -4.31
N LEU A 169 -11.50 -4.25 -5.10
CA LEU A 169 -10.30 -5.07 -5.31
C LEU A 169 -9.73 -4.79 -6.70
N SER A 170 -8.47 -4.36 -6.75
CA SER A 170 -7.76 -4.17 -8.02
C SER A 170 -6.58 -5.10 -8.16
N SER A 171 -6.22 -5.45 -9.40
CA SER A 171 -5.03 -6.26 -9.66
C SER A 171 -4.62 -6.21 -11.14
N PHE A 172 -3.31 -6.34 -11.38
CA PHE A 172 -2.78 -6.70 -12.71
C PHE A 172 -2.96 -8.18 -13.04
N ASN A 173 -3.24 -9.03 -12.04
CA ASN A 173 -3.55 -10.44 -12.25
C ASN A 173 -5.07 -10.63 -12.39
N HIS A 174 -5.57 -10.62 -13.62
CA HIS A 174 -7.01 -10.66 -13.88
C HIS A 174 -7.68 -11.98 -13.45
N GLU A 175 -6.93 -13.08 -13.37
CA GLU A 175 -7.45 -14.34 -12.81
C GLU A 175 -7.81 -14.22 -11.33
N TRP A 176 -7.05 -13.44 -10.56
CA TRP A 176 -7.38 -13.14 -9.16
C TRP A 176 -8.65 -12.31 -9.02
N LEU A 177 -8.91 -11.41 -9.97
CA LEU A 177 -10.18 -10.64 -10.00
C LEU A 177 -11.36 -11.56 -10.31
N HIS A 178 -11.22 -12.49 -11.25
CA HIS A 178 -12.24 -13.50 -11.52
C HIS A 178 -12.48 -14.44 -10.33
N GLN A 179 -11.42 -14.80 -9.60
CA GLN A 179 -11.54 -15.56 -8.37
C GLN A 179 -12.29 -14.78 -7.29
N ALA A 180 -11.90 -13.52 -7.05
CA ALA A 180 -12.57 -12.66 -6.08
C ALA A 180 -14.04 -12.46 -6.41
N GLN A 181 -14.37 -12.13 -7.66
CA GLN A 181 -15.75 -11.94 -8.12
C GLN A 181 -16.61 -13.21 -7.98
N ARG A 182 -16.04 -14.40 -8.17
CA ARG A 182 -16.76 -15.67 -7.95
C ARG A 182 -17.07 -15.92 -6.48
N GLN A 183 -16.19 -15.53 -5.57
CA GLN A 183 -16.36 -15.74 -4.13
C GLN A 183 -17.20 -14.63 -3.48
N ARG A 184 -17.06 -13.39 -3.96
CA ARG A 184 -17.69 -12.18 -3.42
C ARG A 184 -18.17 -11.26 -4.56
N PRO A 185 -19.28 -11.62 -5.25
CA PRO A 185 -19.82 -10.85 -6.36
C PRO A 185 -20.39 -9.48 -5.95
N ASP A 186 -20.54 -9.24 -4.65
CA ASP A 186 -20.97 -7.99 -4.03
C ASP A 186 -19.84 -6.95 -3.90
N ILE A 187 -18.57 -7.36 -4.02
CA ILE A 187 -17.41 -6.45 -3.99
C ILE A 187 -17.04 -6.03 -5.43
N GLU A 188 -16.85 -4.72 -5.62
CA GLU A 188 -16.39 -4.17 -6.89
C GLU A 188 -14.96 -4.65 -7.22
N VAL A 189 -14.72 -5.07 -8.47
CA VAL A 189 -13.38 -5.42 -8.96
C VAL A 189 -12.94 -4.47 -10.07
N GLN A 190 -11.67 -4.05 -10.06
CA GLN A 190 -11.09 -3.15 -11.05
C GLN A 190 -9.82 -3.76 -11.68
N ALA A 191 -9.86 -3.99 -12.99
CA ALA A 191 -8.72 -4.52 -13.73
C ALA A 191 -7.65 -3.43 -13.94
N LEU A 192 -6.46 -3.63 -13.36
CA LEU A 192 -5.31 -2.80 -13.68
C LEU A 192 -4.71 -3.28 -15.00
N VAL A 193 -4.39 -2.32 -15.86
CA VAL A 193 -3.70 -2.56 -17.13
C VAL A 193 -2.52 -1.63 -17.23
N GLY A 194 -1.37 -2.16 -17.65
CA GLY A 194 -0.16 -1.37 -17.79
C GLY A 194 1.01 -2.24 -18.22
N TYR A 195 1.50 -2.00 -19.44
CA TYR A 195 2.84 -2.33 -19.87
C TYR A 195 3.28 -1.28 -20.89
N SER A 196 4.41 -0.63 -20.67
CA SER A 196 5.26 -0.18 -21.78
C SER A 196 6.68 -0.69 -21.53
N PHE A 197 6.93 -1.95 -21.88
CA PHE A 197 8.27 -2.35 -22.31
C PHE A 197 8.38 -2.02 -23.79
N THR A 198 8.37 -0.74 -24.12
CA THR A 198 9.11 -0.30 -25.29
C THR A 198 10.38 0.30 -24.71
N ASP A 199 11.49 -0.43 -24.77
CA ASP A 199 12.78 0.24 -24.82
C ASP A 199 12.64 1.36 -25.87
N PRO A 200 12.88 2.64 -25.53
CA PRO A 200 13.00 3.63 -26.58
C PRO A 200 14.08 3.12 -27.53
N ILE A 201 13.76 2.97 -28.82
CA ILE A 201 14.78 2.74 -29.83
C ILE A 201 15.77 3.90 -29.69
N VAL A 202 16.95 3.62 -29.15
CA VAL A 202 18.07 4.55 -29.16
C VAL A 202 18.48 4.65 -30.61
N TRP A 203 17.98 5.65 -31.31
CA TRP A 203 18.51 6.04 -32.61
C TRP A 203 19.90 6.63 -32.34
N GLU A 204 20.96 5.85 -32.54
CA GLU A 204 22.28 6.43 -32.63
C GLU A 204 22.33 7.37 -33.84
N PRO A 205 22.77 8.63 -33.67
CA PRO A 205 22.93 9.54 -34.79
C PRO A 205 24.02 9.00 -35.74
N LEU A 206 23.68 8.95 -37.04
CA LEU A 206 24.61 8.71 -38.15
C LEU A 206 25.72 9.77 -38.22
#